data_AF-A0ABD5EWR0-F1
#
_entry.id   AF-A0ABD5EWR0-F1
#
_cell.length_a   1.000
_cell.length_b   1.000
_cell.length_c   1.000
_cell.angle_alpha   90.00
_cell.angle_beta   90.00
_cell.angle_gamma   90.00
#
_symmetry.space_group_name_H-M   'P 1'
#
loop_
_entity.id
_entity.type
_entity.pdbx_description
1 polymer ?
#
loop_
_entity_poly.entity_id
_entity_poly.type
_entity_poly.pdbx_seq_one_letter_code
_entity_poly.pdbx_strand_id
1 'polypeptide(L)'
;MASSSDVTSSADHPGNPGSGSVTESARGGRVRLRRAAVMAVPATAIAAGLAIMTAQGALGVQFAISGMPFTVTATELNGTGFEQFGGLDNMADNSPNAGDTGGQVLVITSAIKKATLTKLCQSVDLGGTNLLIKAGSGAHKVEATDLTTDSTELSGDASFNNIEIGNDASTLTKAGVKGPLGVFSQQADTVRIANLRQTNYATTAGVFKLPGLKLSFSGSGC
;
A
#
# COMPACT_ATOMS: atom_id res chain seq x y z
N MET A 1 0.60 -39.45 80.81
CA MET A 1 1.81 -40.30 80.87
C MET A 1 2.99 -39.41 80.51
N ALA A 2 3.93 -39.24 81.44
CA ALA A 2 5.26 -38.64 81.26
C ALA A 2 6.08 -39.52 80.30
N SER A 3 7.10 -39.08 79.56
CA SER A 3 8.34 -38.33 79.86
C SER A 3 9.03 -38.09 78.50
N SER A 4 10.02 -37.26 78.24
CA SER A 4 10.76 -36.18 78.91
C SER A 4 11.63 -35.54 77.83
N SER A 5 12.00 -34.29 78.08
CA SER A 5 13.06 -33.48 77.47
C SER A 5 14.43 -34.17 77.47
N ASP A 6 15.33 -33.84 76.53
CA ASP A 6 16.46 -32.94 76.83
C ASP A 6 17.38 -32.64 75.63
N VAL A 7 17.86 -31.40 75.68
CA VAL A 7 18.83 -30.72 74.83
C VAL A 7 20.26 -31.07 75.29
N THR A 8 21.26 -31.03 74.40
CA THR A 8 22.63 -30.73 74.81
C THR A 8 23.32 -29.81 73.79
N SER A 9 23.78 -28.67 74.33
CA SER A 9 24.46 -27.53 73.71
C SER A 9 25.93 -27.78 73.34
N SER A 10 26.47 -26.91 72.47
CA SER A 10 27.76 -26.15 72.57
C SER A 10 28.15 -25.63 71.17
N ALA A 11 28.79 -24.50 70.88
CA ALA A 11 29.21 -23.28 71.57
C ALA A 11 29.81 -22.34 70.48
N ASP A 12 29.32 -21.10 70.42
CA ASP A 12 29.97 -19.79 70.19
C ASP A 12 31.37 -19.65 69.49
N HIS A 13 31.49 -18.90 68.37
CA HIS A 13 32.29 -17.64 68.25
C HIS A 13 32.25 -16.97 66.83
N PRO A 14 32.36 -15.62 66.70
CA PRO A 14 32.19 -14.86 65.46
C PRO A 14 33.50 -14.29 64.86
N GLY A 15 33.50 -13.92 63.58
CA GLY A 15 34.58 -13.10 62.99
C GLY A 15 34.49 -12.88 61.47
N ASN A 16 34.26 -11.62 61.06
CA ASN A 16 34.39 -11.12 59.69
C ASN A 16 35.57 -10.14 59.60
N PRO A 17 36.42 -10.25 58.57
CA PRO A 17 36.90 -9.05 57.85
C PRO A 17 36.92 -9.33 56.33
N GLY A 18 36.69 -8.41 55.40
CA GLY A 18 37.16 -7.03 55.32
C GLY A 18 36.93 -6.51 53.89
N SER A 19 37.00 -5.19 53.73
CA SER A 19 36.81 -4.44 52.49
C SER A 19 37.71 -4.88 51.33
N GLY A 20 37.12 -4.95 50.13
CA GLY A 20 37.85 -5.02 48.87
C GLY A 20 37.15 -4.17 47.81
N SER A 21 37.72 -3.01 47.52
CA SER A 21 37.40 -2.16 46.37
C SER A 21 37.76 -2.86 45.07
N VAL A 22 36.78 -3.17 44.21
CA VAL A 22 37.05 -3.51 42.81
C VAL A 22 35.97 -2.92 41.90
N THR A 23 36.35 -1.81 41.28
CA THR A 23 36.13 -1.44 39.87
C THR A 23 34.72 -1.62 39.29
N GLU A 24 34.09 -0.49 39.02
CA GLU A 24 33.01 -0.34 38.04
C GLU A 24 33.41 -1.01 36.72
N SER A 25 32.93 -2.24 36.51
CA SER A 25 32.97 -2.88 35.21
C SER A 25 31.63 -2.58 34.57
N ALA A 26 31.59 -1.59 33.67
CA ALA A 26 30.54 -1.50 32.67
C ALA A 26 30.54 -2.85 31.94
N ARG A 27 29.69 -3.78 32.38
CA ARG A 27 29.49 -5.09 31.76
C ARG A 27 28.85 -4.85 30.41
N GLY A 28 29.68 -4.55 29.41
CA GLY A 28 29.29 -4.63 28.01
C GLY A 28 28.75 -6.03 27.75
N GLY A 29 27.44 -6.12 27.51
CA GLY A 29 26.77 -7.38 27.25
C GLY A 29 27.39 -8.07 26.05
N ARG A 30 28.07 -9.21 26.27
CA ARG A 30 28.61 -10.03 25.17
C ARG A 30 27.44 -10.71 24.45
N VAL A 31 27.11 -10.22 23.25
CA VAL A 31 26.15 -10.89 22.36
C VAL A 31 26.71 -12.27 22.00
N ARG A 32 26.02 -13.33 22.42
CA ARG A 32 26.36 -14.70 22.02
C ARG A 32 25.97 -14.88 20.54
N LEU A 33 26.89 -14.60 19.62
CA LEU A 33 26.66 -14.63 18.17
C LEU A 33 25.95 -15.90 17.69
N ARG A 34 26.28 -17.08 18.25
CA ARG A 34 25.57 -18.33 17.92
C ARG A 34 24.08 -18.30 18.31
N ARG A 35 23.73 -17.78 19.49
CA ARG A 35 22.33 -17.67 19.92
C ARG A 35 21.60 -16.54 19.19
N ALA A 36 22.30 -15.46 18.89
CA ALA A 36 21.77 -14.38 18.06
C ALA A 36 21.42 -14.88 16.65
N ALA A 37 22.30 -15.69 16.04
CA ALA A 37 22.07 -16.27 14.71
C ALA A 37 20.85 -17.21 14.67
N VAL A 38 20.64 -18.02 15.72
CA VAL A 38 19.49 -18.94 15.80
C VAL A 38 18.15 -18.19 15.73
N MET A 39 18.07 -16.97 16.25
CA MET A 39 16.86 -16.14 16.17
C MET A 39 16.86 -15.23 14.94
N ALA A 40 18.02 -14.69 14.57
CA ALA A 40 18.15 -13.75 13.47
C ALA A 40 17.87 -14.42 12.12
N VAL A 41 18.39 -15.62 11.86
CA VAL A 41 18.21 -16.32 10.57
C VAL A 41 16.73 -16.56 10.24
N PRO A 42 15.90 -17.19 11.10
CA PRO A 42 14.48 -17.39 10.79
C PRO A 42 13.71 -16.06 10.73
N ALA A 43 14.02 -15.09 11.60
CA ALA A 43 13.39 -13.78 11.54
C ALA A 43 13.67 -13.05 10.21
N THR A 44 14.91 -13.11 9.72
CA THR A 44 15.31 -12.50 8.45
C THR A 44 14.68 -13.25 7.28
N ALA A 45 14.57 -14.57 7.35
CA ALA A 45 13.89 -15.37 6.32
C ALA A 45 12.40 -15.05 6.22
N ILE A 46 11.71 -14.92 7.37
CA ILE A 46 10.30 -14.50 7.40
C ILE A 46 10.14 -13.08 6.86
N ALA A 47 10.99 -12.14 7.28
CA ALA A 47 10.95 -10.76 6.78
C ALA A 47 11.19 -10.68 5.27
N ALA A 48 12.17 -11.43 4.76
CA ALA A 48 12.42 -11.53 3.32
C ALA A 48 11.24 -12.17 2.58
N GLY A 49 10.63 -13.22 3.15
CA GLY A 49 9.44 -13.85 2.59
C GLY A 49 8.25 -12.88 2.51
N LEU A 50 7.98 -12.14 3.59
CA LEU A 50 6.96 -11.09 3.60
C LEU A 50 7.26 -10.01 2.56
N ALA A 51 8.51 -9.56 2.45
CA ALA A 51 8.91 -8.56 1.45
C ALA A 51 8.71 -9.06 0.02
N ILE A 52 9.02 -10.33 -0.27
CA ILE A 52 8.78 -10.94 -1.58
C ILE A 52 7.28 -11.05 -1.87
N MET A 53 6.47 -11.49 -0.89
CA MET A 53 5.02 -11.61 -1.07
C MET A 53 4.36 -10.23 -1.28
N THR A 54 4.82 -9.19 -0.59
CA THR A 54 4.38 -7.81 -0.86
C THR A 54 4.81 -7.36 -2.25
N ALA A 55 6.06 -7.63 -2.67
CA ALA A 55 6.56 -7.27 -3.99
C ALA A 55 5.82 -7.99 -5.14
N GLN A 56 5.30 -9.20 -4.89
CA GLN A 56 4.50 -9.97 -5.83
C GLN A 56 3.00 -9.61 -5.80
N GLY A 57 2.59 -8.65 -4.96
CA GLY A 57 1.17 -8.28 -4.80
C GLY A 57 0.31 -9.35 -4.12
N ALA A 58 0.91 -10.38 -3.51
CA ALA A 58 0.18 -11.44 -2.80
C ALA A 58 -0.38 -10.95 -1.44
N LEU A 59 0.25 -9.93 -0.85
CA LEU A 59 -0.27 -9.19 0.28
C LEU A 59 -0.89 -7.89 -0.25
N GLY A 60 -2.16 -7.96 -0.67
CA GLY A 60 -2.92 -6.79 -1.07
C GLY A 60 -2.96 -5.77 0.07
N VAL A 61 -2.48 -4.56 -0.20
CA VAL A 61 -2.62 -3.45 0.75
C VAL A 61 -4.05 -2.95 0.59
N GLN A 62 -4.98 -3.49 1.38
CA GLN A 62 -6.36 -2.99 1.36
C GLN A 62 -6.37 -1.63 2.04
N PHE A 63 -6.35 -0.57 1.24
CA PHE A 63 -6.54 0.79 1.73
C PHE A 63 -8.04 1.10 1.72
N ALA A 64 -8.51 1.76 2.77
CA ALA A 64 -9.89 2.21 2.83
C ALA A 64 -10.07 3.43 1.92
N ILE A 65 -11.06 3.40 1.02
CA ILE A 65 -11.40 4.55 0.17
C ILE A 65 -12.18 5.60 0.98
N SER A 66 -12.06 6.87 0.58
CA SER A 66 -12.79 7.97 1.25
C SER A 66 -14.29 7.95 0.97
N GLY A 67 -14.72 7.30 -0.11
CA GLY A 67 -16.09 7.34 -0.62
C GLY A 67 -16.44 8.61 -1.40
N MET A 68 -15.51 9.56 -1.55
CA MET A 68 -15.70 10.72 -2.41
C MET A 68 -15.13 10.45 -3.80
N PRO A 69 -15.96 10.44 -4.86
CA PRO A 69 -15.45 10.30 -6.22
C PRO A 69 -14.72 11.58 -6.63
N PHE A 70 -13.67 11.43 -7.43
CA PHE A 70 -12.95 12.51 -8.06
C PHE A 70 -12.78 12.27 -9.55
N THR A 71 -12.88 13.34 -10.33
CA THR A 71 -12.71 13.27 -11.78
C THR A 71 -11.25 13.45 -12.14
N VAL A 72 -10.76 12.60 -13.04
CA VAL A 72 -9.44 12.74 -13.67
C VAL A 72 -9.65 12.87 -15.18
N THR A 73 -9.10 13.92 -15.78
CA THR A 73 -9.04 14.07 -17.22
C THR A 73 -7.61 14.25 -17.70
N ALA A 74 -7.35 13.78 -18.91
CA ALA A 74 -6.10 14.03 -19.61
C ALA A 74 -6.37 14.07 -21.12
N THR A 75 -5.62 14.87 -21.86
CA THR A 75 -5.72 14.86 -23.32
C THR A 75 -5.30 13.52 -23.89
N GLU A 76 -4.29 12.90 -23.29
CA GLU A 76 -3.76 11.60 -23.71
C GLU A 76 -3.10 10.90 -22.53
N LEU A 77 -3.41 9.61 -22.40
CA LEU A 77 -2.69 8.65 -21.57
C LEU A 77 -2.02 7.63 -22.49
N ASN A 78 -0.72 7.42 -22.32
CA ASN A 78 0.00 6.29 -22.91
C ASN A 78 0.55 5.41 -21.80
N GLY A 79 0.32 4.11 -21.90
CA GLY A 79 0.73 3.11 -20.93
C GLY A 79 1.46 1.94 -21.57
N THR A 80 2.45 1.39 -20.87
CA THR A 80 3.01 0.07 -21.13
C THR A 80 2.66 -0.87 -19.99
N GLY A 81 2.27 -2.09 -20.32
CA GLY A 81 1.74 -3.08 -19.38
C GLY A 81 0.41 -2.61 -18.81
N PHE A 82 -0.69 -3.07 -19.38
CA PHE A 82 -2.05 -2.70 -19.00
C PHE A 82 -2.81 -3.93 -18.50
N GLU A 83 -3.53 -3.76 -17.40
CA GLU A 83 -4.42 -4.75 -16.79
C GLU A 83 -5.69 -4.04 -16.34
N GLN A 84 -6.86 -4.66 -16.51
CA GLN A 84 -8.12 -4.12 -16.01
C GLN A 84 -9.08 -5.24 -15.61
N PHE A 85 -9.70 -5.08 -14.45
CA PHE A 85 -10.66 -6.03 -13.88
C PHE A 85 -11.65 -5.32 -12.96
N GLY A 86 -12.78 -5.97 -12.69
CA GLY A 86 -13.76 -5.48 -11.72
C GLY A 86 -13.39 -5.87 -10.29
N GLY A 87 -13.74 -5.02 -9.33
CA GLY A 87 -13.47 -5.23 -7.91
C GLY A 87 -14.46 -4.52 -6.99
N LEU A 88 -14.33 -4.77 -5.70
CA LEU A 88 -15.07 -4.09 -4.65
C LEU A 88 -14.08 -3.39 -3.72
N ASP A 89 -14.21 -2.08 -3.62
CA ASP A 89 -13.49 -1.27 -2.65
C ASP A 89 -14.35 -1.03 -1.41
N ASN A 90 -13.68 -0.85 -0.28
CA ASN A 90 -14.32 -0.67 1.01
C ASN A 90 -13.89 0.66 1.62
N MET A 91 -14.84 1.41 2.15
CA MET A 91 -14.57 2.56 3.00
C MET A 91 -14.14 2.11 4.39
N ALA A 92 -13.63 3.05 5.20
CA ALA A 92 -13.35 2.78 6.60
C ALA A 92 -14.67 2.53 7.37
N ASP A 93 -14.60 1.73 8.44
CA ASP A 93 -15.73 1.48 9.32
C ASP A 93 -16.33 2.81 9.82
N ASN A 94 -17.67 2.89 9.80
CA ASN A 94 -18.43 4.10 10.15
C ASN A 94 -18.14 5.32 9.27
N SER A 95 -17.66 5.13 8.03
CA SER A 95 -17.52 6.21 7.07
C SER A 95 -18.84 6.98 6.91
N PRO A 96 -18.83 8.32 7.01
CA PRO A 96 -20.03 9.13 6.76
C PRO A 96 -20.49 9.05 5.29
N ASN A 97 -19.62 8.60 4.39
CA ASN A 97 -19.89 8.44 2.97
C ASN A 97 -20.41 7.03 2.62
N ALA A 98 -20.58 6.13 3.61
CA ALA A 98 -20.94 4.73 3.39
C ALA A 98 -22.32 4.54 2.74
N GLY A 99 -23.24 5.50 2.93
CA GLY A 99 -24.61 5.44 2.41
C GLY A 99 -25.30 4.10 2.71
N ASP A 100 -26.15 3.66 1.79
CA ASP A 100 -26.91 2.41 1.92
C ASP A 100 -26.11 1.16 1.53
N THR A 101 -24.92 1.31 0.96
CA THR A 101 -24.08 0.18 0.50
C THR A 101 -23.22 -0.42 1.61
N GLY A 102 -23.29 0.13 2.82
CA GLY A 102 -22.43 -0.27 3.93
C GLY A 102 -20.95 0.06 3.67
N GLY A 103 -20.66 1.05 2.82
CA GLY A 103 -19.29 1.47 2.51
C GLY A 103 -18.63 0.69 1.38
N GLN A 104 -19.37 -0.15 0.65
CA GLN A 104 -18.86 -0.88 -0.51
C GLN A 104 -19.11 -0.11 -1.81
N VAL A 105 -18.10 -0.09 -2.69
CA VAL A 105 -18.18 0.52 -4.01
C VAL A 105 -17.68 -0.45 -5.07
N LEU A 106 -18.49 -0.71 -6.09
CA LEU A 106 -18.06 -1.48 -7.26
C LEU A 106 -17.18 -0.61 -8.14
N VAL A 107 -15.96 -1.09 -8.40
CA VAL A 107 -14.94 -0.37 -9.15
C VAL A 107 -14.39 -1.21 -10.29
N ILE A 108 -13.91 -0.52 -11.31
CA ILE A 108 -13.09 -1.02 -12.40
C ILE A 108 -11.66 -0.59 -12.05
N THR A 109 -10.88 -1.56 -11.59
CA THR A 109 -9.46 -1.38 -11.31
C THR A 109 -8.70 -1.46 -12.62
N SER A 110 -7.98 -0.39 -12.96
CA SER A 110 -7.08 -0.34 -14.10
C SER A 110 -5.65 -0.16 -13.60
N ALA A 111 -4.76 -1.09 -13.92
CA ALA A 111 -3.36 -1.06 -13.57
C ALA A 111 -2.48 -0.87 -14.81
N ILE A 112 -1.50 0.04 -14.70
CA ILE A 112 -0.57 0.40 -15.76
C ILE A 112 0.85 0.43 -15.20
N LYS A 113 1.75 -0.39 -15.74
CA LYS A 113 3.13 -0.51 -15.23
C LYS A 113 3.90 0.80 -15.34
N LYS A 114 3.81 1.45 -16.50
CA LYS A 114 4.36 2.79 -16.73
C LYS A 114 3.37 3.59 -17.55
N ALA A 115 3.01 4.77 -17.05
CA ALA A 115 2.08 5.66 -17.72
C ALA A 115 2.69 7.05 -17.93
N THR A 116 2.31 7.68 -19.03
CA THR A 116 2.54 9.10 -19.27
C THR A 116 1.21 9.77 -19.57
N LEU A 117 0.95 10.91 -18.92
CA LEU A 117 -0.28 11.67 -19.11
C LEU A 117 0.03 13.09 -19.57
N THR A 118 -0.72 13.56 -20.56
CA THR A 118 -0.60 14.92 -21.10
C THR A 118 -1.75 15.78 -20.62
N LYS A 119 -1.45 16.97 -20.08
CA LYS A 119 -2.43 17.91 -19.51
C LYS A 119 -3.38 17.25 -18.50
N LEU A 120 -2.81 16.70 -17.43
CA LEU A 120 -3.58 16.15 -16.32
C LEU A 120 -4.41 17.24 -15.66
N CYS A 121 -5.69 16.97 -15.47
CA CYS A 121 -6.59 17.71 -14.61
C CYS A 121 -7.25 16.70 -13.66
N GLN A 122 -7.19 16.95 -12.37
CA GLN A 122 -7.88 16.17 -11.36
C GLN A 122 -8.72 17.12 -10.49
N SER A 123 -9.98 16.79 -10.26
CA SER A 123 -10.88 17.58 -9.42
C SER A 123 -11.72 16.72 -8.49
N VAL A 124 -11.81 17.13 -7.23
CA VAL A 124 -12.72 16.55 -6.24
C VAL A 124 -13.75 17.62 -5.90
N ASP A 125 -15.04 17.32 -6.01
CA ASP A 125 -16.11 18.21 -5.56
C ASP A 125 -16.26 18.10 -4.03
N LEU A 126 -16.16 19.25 -3.35
CA LEU A 126 -16.26 19.36 -1.90
C LEU A 126 -17.59 20.02 -1.46
N GLY A 127 -18.62 19.96 -2.31
CA GLY A 127 -19.94 20.51 -2.00
C GLY A 127 -20.05 22.01 -2.28
N GLY A 128 -19.64 22.43 -3.49
CA GLY A 128 -19.74 23.83 -3.96
C GLY A 128 -18.41 24.50 -4.26
N THR A 129 -17.29 23.82 -3.98
CA THR A 129 -15.96 24.16 -4.48
C THR A 129 -15.23 22.90 -4.87
N ASN A 130 -14.32 23.00 -5.83
CA ASN A 130 -13.51 21.89 -6.31
C ASN A 130 -12.07 22.05 -5.84
N LEU A 131 -11.51 21.02 -5.22
CA LEU A 131 -10.06 20.90 -5.10
C LEU A 131 -9.52 20.47 -6.45
N LEU A 132 -8.75 21.35 -7.09
CA LEU A 132 -8.27 21.20 -8.46
C LEU A 132 -6.75 21.02 -8.49
N ILE A 133 -6.30 19.99 -9.17
CA ILE A 133 -4.89 19.65 -9.40
C ILE A 133 -4.65 19.61 -10.91
N LYS A 134 -3.66 20.37 -11.39
CA LYS A 134 -3.26 20.38 -12.81
C LYS A 134 -1.76 20.15 -12.93
N ALA A 135 -1.36 19.37 -13.93
CA ALA A 135 0.06 19.11 -14.21
C ALA A 135 0.26 18.69 -15.67
N GLY A 136 1.50 18.73 -16.15
CA GLY A 136 1.86 18.23 -17.48
C GLY A 136 1.31 19.07 -18.64
N SER A 137 1.09 20.37 -18.42
CA SER A 137 0.61 21.31 -19.45
C SER A 137 1.73 21.95 -20.27
N GLY A 138 3.00 21.80 -19.85
CA GLY A 138 4.18 22.33 -20.52
C GLY A 138 4.87 21.30 -21.41
N ALA A 139 6.20 21.40 -21.55
CA ALA A 139 7.00 20.49 -22.35
C ALA A 139 7.11 19.07 -21.76
N HIS A 140 6.97 18.93 -20.44
CA HIS A 140 7.08 17.66 -19.74
C HIS A 140 5.71 17.07 -19.42
N LYS A 141 5.53 15.78 -19.72
CA LYS A 141 4.33 15.00 -19.38
C LYS A 141 4.35 14.56 -17.92
N VAL A 142 3.18 14.27 -17.36
CA VAL A 142 3.09 13.55 -16.09
C VAL A 142 3.59 12.13 -16.29
N GLU A 143 4.36 11.59 -15.34
CA GLU A 143 4.89 10.23 -15.37
C GLU A 143 4.40 9.46 -14.14
N ALA A 144 3.95 8.22 -14.33
CA ALA A 144 3.59 7.32 -13.25
C ALA A 144 4.21 5.93 -13.45
N THR A 145 4.60 5.27 -12.36
CA THR A 145 4.97 3.85 -12.36
C THR A 145 4.08 3.08 -11.40
N ASP A 146 3.71 1.87 -11.78
CA ASP A 146 2.79 1.01 -11.02
C ASP A 146 1.50 1.77 -10.68
N LEU A 147 0.93 2.44 -11.69
CA LEU A 147 -0.27 3.26 -11.56
C LEU A 147 -1.49 2.34 -11.52
N THR A 148 -2.27 2.42 -10.46
CA THR A 148 -3.57 1.75 -10.36
C THR A 148 -4.65 2.80 -10.09
N THR A 149 -5.76 2.71 -10.82
CA THR A 149 -6.93 3.56 -10.62
C THR A 149 -8.17 2.71 -10.41
N ASP A 150 -8.94 3.03 -9.38
CA ASP A 150 -10.21 2.38 -9.10
C ASP A 150 -11.32 3.35 -9.48
N SER A 151 -12.04 3.00 -10.56
CA SER A 151 -12.95 3.91 -11.25
C SER A 151 -14.32 3.29 -11.46
N THR A 152 -15.40 4.07 -11.34
CA THR A 152 -16.73 3.60 -11.72
C THR A 152 -17.00 3.80 -13.21
N GLU A 153 -16.29 4.73 -13.83
CA GLU A 153 -16.43 5.07 -15.24
C GLU A 153 -15.07 5.49 -15.81
N LEU A 154 -14.76 4.97 -16.99
CA LEU A 154 -13.64 5.40 -17.83
C LEU A 154 -14.17 5.61 -19.24
N SER A 155 -13.95 6.80 -19.79
CA SER A 155 -14.29 7.14 -21.17
C SER A 155 -13.11 7.80 -21.89
N GLY A 156 -13.11 7.66 -23.23
CA GLY A 156 -12.07 8.15 -24.12
C GLY A 156 -11.91 7.25 -25.35
N ASP A 157 -11.08 7.69 -26.28
CA ASP A 157 -10.75 6.94 -27.50
C ASP A 157 -9.54 6.04 -27.23
N ALA A 158 -9.79 4.74 -27.01
CA ALA A 158 -8.75 3.78 -26.62
C ALA A 158 -8.27 2.93 -27.80
N SER A 159 -6.96 2.70 -27.84
CA SER A 159 -6.31 1.72 -28.73
C SER A 159 -5.32 0.90 -27.93
N PHE A 160 -5.33 -0.41 -28.17
CA PHE A 160 -4.48 -1.38 -27.47
C PHE A 160 -3.59 -2.11 -28.45
N ASN A 161 -2.39 -2.47 -28.01
CA ASN A 161 -1.55 -3.41 -28.73
C ASN A 161 -1.52 -4.74 -27.98
N ASN A 162 -1.74 -5.83 -28.72
CA ASN A 162 -1.76 -7.19 -28.20
C ASN A 162 -2.70 -7.36 -26.98
N ILE A 163 -3.97 -6.99 -27.16
CA ILE A 163 -4.99 -7.08 -26.11
C ILE A 163 -5.50 -8.51 -25.98
N GLU A 164 -5.61 -8.95 -24.73
CA GLU A 164 -6.26 -10.19 -24.29
C GLU A 164 -7.49 -9.80 -23.48
N ILE A 165 -8.65 -10.41 -23.78
CA ILE A 165 -9.93 -10.09 -23.14
C ILE A 165 -10.58 -11.39 -22.68
N GLY A 166 -11.13 -11.39 -21.47
CA GLY A 166 -11.77 -12.57 -20.88
C GLY A 166 -10.81 -13.45 -20.09
N ASN A 167 -9.68 -12.89 -19.66
CA ASN A 167 -8.74 -13.59 -18.78
C ASN A 167 -9.30 -13.67 -17.36
N ASP A 168 -8.83 -14.65 -16.59
CA ASP A 168 -9.05 -14.68 -15.15
C ASP A 168 -8.16 -13.63 -14.48
N ALA A 169 -8.74 -12.73 -13.70
CA ALA A 169 -8.02 -11.61 -13.10
C ALA A 169 -6.85 -12.05 -12.20
N SER A 170 -6.88 -13.26 -11.63
CA SER A 170 -5.78 -13.81 -10.81
C SER A 170 -4.55 -14.24 -11.62
N THR A 171 -4.67 -14.28 -12.95
CA THR A 171 -3.63 -14.76 -13.87
C THR A 171 -2.92 -13.65 -14.63
N LEU A 172 -3.28 -12.39 -14.38
CA LEU A 172 -2.72 -11.21 -15.03
C LEU A 172 -1.21 -11.05 -14.77
N THR A 173 -0.49 -10.56 -15.79
CA THR A 173 0.98 -10.46 -15.75
C THR A 173 1.59 -9.19 -16.38
N LYS A 174 0.82 -8.39 -17.14
CA LYS A 174 1.34 -7.26 -17.91
C LYS A 174 1.73 -6.05 -17.04
N ALA A 175 1.01 -5.78 -15.96
CA ALA A 175 1.31 -4.70 -15.00
C ALA A 175 1.70 -5.24 -13.61
N GLY A 176 1.39 -6.50 -13.31
CA GLY A 176 1.75 -7.16 -12.06
C GLY A 176 0.73 -6.94 -10.94
N VAL A 177 -0.49 -6.53 -11.29
CA VAL A 177 -1.62 -6.37 -10.38
C VAL A 177 -2.67 -7.43 -10.72
N LYS A 178 -2.82 -8.38 -9.81
CA LYS A 178 -3.77 -9.48 -9.97
C LYS A 178 -5.08 -9.15 -9.26
N GLY A 179 -6.18 -9.44 -9.94
CA GLY A 179 -7.51 -9.38 -9.36
C GLY A 179 -7.96 -10.70 -8.75
N PRO A 180 -9.22 -10.77 -8.28
CA PRO A 180 -9.76 -11.96 -7.65
C PRO A 180 -9.90 -13.14 -8.64
N LEU A 181 -9.78 -14.37 -8.12
CA LEU A 181 -9.97 -15.59 -8.89
C LEU A 181 -11.40 -15.66 -9.45
N GLY A 182 -11.54 -16.06 -10.72
CA GLY A 182 -12.82 -16.21 -11.40
C GLY A 182 -13.45 -14.91 -11.91
N VAL A 183 -12.78 -13.77 -11.74
CA VAL A 183 -13.27 -12.46 -12.21
C VAL A 183 -12.79 -12.18 -13.63
N PHE A 184 -13.69 -11.66 -14.46
CA PHE A 184 -13.38 -11.19 -15.81
C PHE A 184 -12.31 -10.10 -15.79
N SER A 185 -11.36 -10.21 -16.72
CA SER A 185 -10.31 -9.21 -16.90
C SER A 185 -9.85 -9.08 -18.35
N GLN A 186 -9.10 -8.02 -18.60
CA GLN A 186 -8.41 -7.77 -19.84
C GLN A 186 -6.99 -7.25 -19.56
N GLN A 187 -6.05 -7.51 -20.47
CA GLN A 187 -4.68 -7.00 -20.39
C GLN A 187 -4.10 -6.72 -21.76
N ALA A 188 -3.11 -5.84 -21.84
CA ALA A 188 -2.44 -5.49 -23.10
C ALA A 188 -0.98 -5.10 -22.87
N ASP A 189 -0.15 -5.21 -23.91
CA ASP A 189 1.25 -4.77 -23.85
C ASP A 189 1.35 -3.24 -23.80
N THR A 190 0.50 -2.55 -24.55
CA THR A 190 0.40 -1.08 -24.50
C THR A 190 -1.04 -0.64 -24.62
N VAL A 191 -1.33 0.50 -24.01
CA VAL A 191 -2.60 1.22 -24.13
C VAL A 191 -2.34 2.67 -24.48
N ARG A 192 -3.13 3.22 -25.39
CA ARG A 192 -3.25 4.67 -25.60
C ARG A 192 -4.71 5.04 -25.47
N ILE A 193 -5.01 6.04 -24.65
CA ILE A 193 -6.35 6.60 -24.48
C ILE A 193 -6.28 8.09 -24.76
N ALA A 194 -6.93 8.55 -25.81
CA ALA A 194 -7.13 9.97 -26.06
C ALA A 194 -8.43 10.45 -25.40
N ASN A 195 -8.49 11.73 -25.04
CA ASN A 195 -9.67 12.32 -24.40
C ASN A 195 -10.10 11.56 -23.13
N LEU A 196 -9.12 11.18 -22.31
CA LEU A 196 -9.35 10.40 -21.10
C LEU A 196 -10.21 11.21 -20.13
N ARG A 197 -11.28 10.59 -19.65
CA ARG A 197 -12.05 11.03 -18.50
C ARG A 197 -12.37 9.82 -17.62
N GLN A 198 -12.00 9.89 -16.35
CA GLN A 198 -12.28 8.86 -15.37
C GLN A 198 -13.00 9.46 -14.16
N THR A 199 -13.91 8.68 -13.59
CA THR A 199 -14.51 8.93 -12.29
C THR A 199 -13.92 7.93 -11.31
N ASN A 200 -12.95 8.38 -10.50
CA ASN A 200 -12.14 7.54 -9.63
C ASN A 200 -12.57 7.67 -8.16
N TYR A 201 -12.46 6.58 -7.41
CA TYR A 201 -12.49 6.58 -5.94
C TYR A 201 -11.09 6.49 -5.34
N ALA A 202 -10.16 5.94 -6.10
CA ALA A 202 -8.77 5.84 -5.70
C ALA A 202 -7.81 5.92 -6.89
N THR A 203 -6.60 6.37 -6.58
CA THR A 203 -5.46 6.30 -7.49
C THR A 203 -4.23 6.07 -6.64
N THR A 204 -3.49 5.01 -6.94
CA THR A 204 -2.22 4.68 -6.31
C THR A 204 -1.14 4.59 -7.37
N ALA A 205 0.10 4.92 -7.00
CA ALA A 205 1.25 4.79 -7.88
C ALA A 205 2.50 4.56 -7.03
N GLY A 206 3.41 3.73 -7.51
CA GLY A 206 4.73 3.57 -6.88
C GLY A 206 5.57 4.85 -7.00
N VAL A 207 5.50 5.52 -8.14
CA VAL A 207 6.08 6.85 -8.37
C VAL A 207 5.10 7.68 -9.16
N PHE A 208 4.90 8.94 -8.76
CA PHE A 208 4.07 9.88 -9.51
C PHE A 208 4.75 11.24 -9.62
N LYS A 209 5.15 11.62 -10.84
CA LYS A 209 5.80 12.90 -11.13
C LYS A 209 4.82 13.82 -11.82
N LEU A 210 4.64 15.01 -11.24
CA LEU A 210 3.70 16.02 -11.71
C LEU A 210 4.46 17.31 -12.12
N PRO A 211 5.09 17.37 -13.30
CA PRO A 211 5.74 18.58 -13.77
C PRO A 211 4.75 19.74 -13.89
N GLY A 212 5.13 20.91 -13.37
CA GLY A 212 4.26 22.08 -13.39
C GLY A 212 2.99 21.92 -12.54
N LEU A 213 3.08 21.14 -11.45
CA LEU A 213 2.00 20.95 -10.49
C LEU A 213 1.41 22.31 -10.04
N LYS A 214 0.10 22.45 -10.21
CA LYS A 214 -0.68 23.55 -9.66
C LYS A 214 -1.86 22.98 -8.88
N LEU A 215 -1.94 23.35 -7.61
CA LEU A 215 -3.02 22.97 -6.70
C LEU A 215 -3.79 24.24 -6.31
N SER A 216 -5.12 24.19 -6.41
CA SER A 216 -5.97 25.36 -6.14
C SER A 216 -7.40 24.93 -5.83
N PHE A 217 -8.18 25.81 -5.20
CA PHE A 217 -9.64 25.69 -5.17
C PHE A 217 -10.25 26.42 -6.37
N SER A 218 -11.33 25.86 -6.91
CA SER A 218 -12.00 26.39 -8.11
C SER A 218 -13.52 26.23 -8.00
N GLY A 219 -14.28 27.17 -8.57
CA GLY A 219 -15.74 27.03 -8.71
C GLY A 219 -16.15 25.98 -9.74
N SER A 220 -15.23 25.60 -10.64
CA SER A 220 -15.44 24.56 -11.65
C SER A 220 -14.39 23.44 -11.53
N GLY A 221 -14.82 22.21 -11.79
CA GLY A 221 -13.96 21.03 -11.87
C GLY A 221 -13.33 20.84 -13.25
N CYS A 222 -12.77 19.65 -13.44
CA CYS A 222 -12.51 19.06 -14.74
C CYS A 222 -13.83 18.47 -15.30
#